data_AF-A0A7J9FJ24-F1
#
_entry.id   AF-A0A7J9FJ24-F1
#
_cell.length_a   1.000
_cell.length_b   1.000
_cell.length_c   1.000
_cell.angle_alpha   90.00
_cell.angle_beta   90.00
_cell.angle_gamma   90.00
#
_symmetry.space_group_name_H-M   'P 1'
#
loop_
_entity.id
_entity.type
_entity.pdbx_description
1 polymer ?
#
loop_
_entity_poly.entity_id
_entity_poly.type
_entity_poly.pdbx_seq_one_letter_code
_entity_poly.pdbx_strand_id
1 'polypeptide(L)'
;MFVAEALACVQGLQLGLDLDLEFTAVEVEGEALLVVKKLQMGGEDKSEIYEYIKDGQCLSKGFQTCMFKYGHRSMNEVAHLLATKGLKNGEQRFMRNG
;
A
#
# COMPACT_ATOMS: atom_id res chain seq x y z
N MET A 1 -4.02 1.69 12.54
CA MET A 1 -3.94 0.46 11.71
C MET A 1 -4.16 0.78 10.24
N PHE A 2 -5.29 1.41 9.86
CA PHE A 2 -5.57 1.77 8.45
C PHE A 2 -4.57 2.73 7.80
N VAL A 3 -4.06 3.73 8.53
CA VAL A 3 -3.06 4.69 8.01
C VAL A 3 -1.76 3.98 7.62
N ALA A 4 -1.23 3.13 8.51
CA ALA A 4 0.02 2.41 8.26
C ALA A 4 -0.08 1.48 7.04
N GLU A 5 -1.24 0.85 6.85
CA GLU A 5 -1.45 -0.05 5.73
C GLU A 5 -1.69 0.69 4.41
N ALA A 6 -2.46 1.79 4.42
CA ALA A 6 -2.60 2.64 3.25
C ALA A 6 -1.24 3.22 2.82
N LEU A 7 -0.43 3.65 3.78
CA LEU A 7 0.93 4.12 3.53
C LEU A 7 1.83 3.01 2.97
N ALA A 8 1.77 1.79 3.52
CA ALA A 8 2.54 0.65 3.00
C ALA A 8 2.14 0.31 1.55
N CYS A 9 0.86 0.38 1.20
CA CYS A 9 0.41 0.21 -0.19
C CYS A 9 1.00 1.29 -1.11
N VAL A 10 0.99 2.56 -0.70
CA VAL A 10 1.59 3.67 -1.46
C VAL A 10 3.09 3.43 -1.67
N GLN A 11 3.81 3.06 -0.61
CA GLN A 11 5.25 2.79 -0.68
C GLN A 11 5.57 1.59 -1.58
N GLY A 12 4.77 0.52 -1.52
CA GLY A 12 4.93 -0.63 -2.40
C GLY A 12 4.71 -0.30 -3.88
N LEU A 13 3.69 0.50 -4.18
CA LEU A 13 3.42 0.99 -5.54
C LEU A 13 4.56 1.90 -6.04
N GLN A 14 5.02 2.85 -5.22
CA GLN A 14 6.13 3.73 -5.57
C GLN A 14 7.41 2.94 -5.83
N LEU A 15 7.73 1.97 -4.96
CA LEU A 15 8.86 1.08 -5.16
C LEU A 15 8.74 0.31 -6.49
N GLY A 16 7.55 -0.20 -6.82
CA GLY A 16 7.32 -0.89 -8.09
C GLY A 16 7.54 0.00 -9.32
N LEU A 17 7.28 1.31 -9.23
CA LEU A 17 7.57 2.27 -10.29
C LEU A 17 9.04 2.68 -10.35
N ASP A 18 9.69 2.79 -9.18
CA ASP A 18 11.09 3.21 -9.06
C ASP A 18 12.09 2.10 -9.40
N LEU A 19 11.68 0.84 -9.24
CA LEU A 19 12.45 -0.29 -9.72
C LEU A 19 12.39 -0.25 -11.26
N ASP A 20 13.53 0.04 -11.91
CA ASP A 20 13.77 -0.03 -13.37
C ASP A 20 13.66 -1.46 -13.92
N LEU A 21 12.65 -2.20 -13.46
CA LEU A 21 12.32 -3.58 -13.79
C LEU A 21 11.13 -3.66 -14.77
N GLU A 22 10.61 -2.50 -15.21
CA GLU A 22 9.54 -2.38 -16.21
C GLU A 22 8.31 -3.23 -15.87
N PHE A 23 7.90 -3.25 -14.60
CA PHE A 23 6.70 -4.00 -14.20
C PHE A 23 5.49 -3.50 -14.97
N THR A 24 4.92 -4.35 -15.82
CA THR A 24 3.71 -4.03 -16.59
C THR A 24 2.45 -4.40 -15.84
N ALA A 25 2.49 -5.48 -15.05
CA ALA A 25 1.37 -5.98 -14.25
C ALA A 25 1.78 -6.13 -12.78
N VAL A 26 1.03 -5.51 -11.88
CA VAL A 26 1.26 -5.54 -10.44
C VAL A 26 -0.01 -5.96 -9.70
N GLU A 27 0.17 -6.83 -8.71
CA GLU A 27 -0.86 -7.22 -7.77
C GLU A 27 -0.47 -6.77 -6.36
N VAL A 28 -1.31 -5.93 -5.74
CA VAL A 28 -1.13 -5.42 -4.39
C VAL A 28 -2.10 -6.15 -3.46
N GLU A 29 -1.56 -6.97 -2.57
CA GLU A 29 -2.33 -7.72 -1.59
C GLU A 29 -2.27 -7.04 -0.21
N GLY A 30 -3.43 -6.82 0.42
CA GLY A 30 -3.56 -6.19 1.74
C GLY A 30 -4.57 -6.89 2.65
N GLU A 31 -4.41 -6.74 3.96
CA GLU A 31 -5.28 -7.31 5.00
C GLU A 31 -6.39 -6.35 5.45
N ALA A 32 -6.28 -5.05 5.17
CA ALA A 32 -7.34 -4.09 5.42
C ALA A 32 -8.29 -4.06 4.24
N LEU A 33 -9.34 -4.87 4.34
CA LEU A 33 -10.44 -4.89 3.37
C LEU A 33 -10.97 -3.48 3.03
N LEU A 34 -11.03 -2.58 4.01
CA LEU A 34 -11.46 -1.20 3.79
C LEU A 34 -10.48 -0.40 2.93
N VAL A 35 -9.18 -0.55 3.13
CA VAL A 35 -8.14 0.12 2.33
C VAL A 35 -8.16 -0.41 0.90
N VAL A 36 -8.18 -1.74 0.74
CA VAL A 36 -8.28 -2.41 -0.57
C VAL A 36 -9.53 -1.95 -1.33
N LYS A 37 -10.70 -1.95 -0.69
CA LYS A 37 -11.94 -1.47 -1.32
C LYS A 37 -11.85 0.00 -1.73
N LYS A 38 -11.27 0.85 -0.88
CA LYS A 38 -11.12 2.28 -1.18
C LYS A 38 -10.18 2.50 -2.37
N LEU A 39 -9.07 1.78 -2.45
CA LEU A 39 -8.16 1.82 -3.60
C LEU A 39 -8.86 1.40 -4.91
N GLN A 40 -9.81 0.47 -4.85
CA GLN A 40 -10.61 0.05 -6.01
C GLN A 40 -11.74 1.03 -6.38
N MET A 41 -12.17 1.91 -5.47
CA MET A 41 -13.33 2.79 -5.69
C MET A 41 -12.89 4.20 -6.11
N GLY A 42 -13.33 4.66 -7.30
CA GLY A 42 -13.04 6.01 -7.79
C GLY A 42 -13.92 7.15 -7.22
N GLY A 43 -14.47 6.98 -6.00
CA GLY A 43 -15.42 7.92 -5.39
C GLY A 43 -14.79 8.88 -4.38
N GLU A 44 -15.55 9.89 -3.95
CA GLU A 44 -15.15 10.74 -2.82
C GLU A 44 -14.96 9.90 -1.55
N ASP A 45 -13.75 9.91 -1.02
CA ASP A 45 -13.44 9.35 0.29
C ASP A 45 -13.15 10.50 1.26
N LYS A 46 -13.96 10.60 2.32
CA LYS A 46 -13.86 11.63 3.37
C LYS A 46 -13.18 11.13 4.64
N SER A 47 -12.51 9.98 4.57
CA SER A 47 -11.78 9.40 5.69
C SER A 47 -10.41 10.05 5.86
N GLU A 48 -9.84 9.90 7.06
CA GLU A 48 -8.49 10.38 7.41
C GLU A 48 -7.38 9.78 6.55
N ILE A 49 -7.65 8.71 5.79
CA ILE A 49 -6.68 8.08 4.87
C ILE A 49 -6.87 8.49 3.41
N TYR A 50 -7.77 9.43 3.11
CA TYR A 50 -8.11 9.83 1.74
C TYR A 50 -6.89 10.16 0.89
N GLU A 51 -5.95 10.93 1.44
CA GLU A 51 -4.74 11.35 0.72
C GLU A 51 -3.92 10.13 0.26
N TYR A 52 -3.70 9.16 1.16
CA TYR A 52 -3.02 7.91 0.81
C TYR A 52 -3.78 7.07 -0.23
N ILE A 53 -5.11 7.04 -0.16
CA ILE A 53 -5.94 6.33 -1.14
C ILE A 53 -5.79 6.98 -2.52
N LYS A 54 -5.85 8.32 -2.57
CA LYS A 54 -5.71 9.08 -3.81
C LYS A 54 -4.32 8.89 -4.42
N ASP A 55 -3.28 8.93 -3.61
CA ASP A 55 -1.91 8.70 -4.06
C ASP A 55 -1.75 7.27 -4.61
N GLY A 56 -2.25 6.27 -3.90
CA GLY A 56 -2.24 4.88 -4.36
C GLY A 56 -2.96 4.69 -5.71
N GLN A 57 -4.11 5.34 -5.89
CA GLN A 57 -4.86 5.33 -7.16
C GLN A 57 -4.15 6.08 -8.29
N CYS A 58 -3.36 7.10 -7.97
CA CYS A 58 -2.54 7.80 -8.95
C CYS A 58 -1.35 6.94 -9.37
N LEU A 59 -0.61 6.38 -8.42
CA LEU A 59 0.54 5.51 -8.67
C LEU A 59 0.14 4.24 -9.42
N SER A 60 -1.04 3.67 -9.13
CA SER A 60 -1.50 2.47 -9.84
C SER A 60 -1.68 2.67 -11.34
N LYS A 61 -1.86 3.91 -11.81
CA LYS A 61 -1.97 4.25 -13.23
C LYS A 61 -0.62 4.23 -13.96
N GLY A 62 0.49 4.17 -13.23
CA GLY A 62 1.82 3.98 -13.81
C GLY A 62 2.06 2.57 -14.36
N PHE A 63 1.24 1.60 -13.94
CA PHE A 63 1.29 0.22 -14.44
C PHE A 63 0.27 0.01 -15.57
N GLN A 64 0.57 -0.88 -16.52
CA GLN A 64 -0.43 -1.27 -17.54
C GLN A 64 -1.61 -2.01 -16.90
N THR A 65 -1.34 -2.80 -15.86
CA THR A 65 -2.35 -3.48 -15.06
C THR A 65 -1.97 -3.41 -13.60
N CYS A 66 -2.86 -2.88 -12.76
CA CYS A 66 -2.71 -2.89 -11.32
C CYS A 66 -3.98 -3.44 -10.68
N MET A 67 -3.85 -4.47 -9.86
CA MET A 67 -4.96 -5.10 -9.15
C MET A 67 -4.74 -5.01 -7.65
N PHE A 68 -5.80 -4.66 -6.92
CA PHE A 68 -5.80 -4.71 -5.46
C PHE A 68 -6.58 -5.95 -5.02
N LYS A 69 -5.99 -6.78 -4.17
CA LYS A 69 -6.65 -7.96 -3.59
C LYS A 69 -6.63 -7.91 -2.07
N TYR A 70 -7.73 -8.38 -1.50
CA TYR A 70 -7.81 -8.63 -0.07
C TYR A 70 -7.29 -10.04 0.21
N GLY A 71 -6.23 -10.13 1.03
CA GLY A 71 -5.63 -11.35 1.50
C GLY A 71 -5.96 -11.60 2.97
N HIS A 72 -6.23 -12.85 3.35
CA HIS A 72 -6.41 -13.20 4.76
C HIS A 72 -5.04 -13.21 5.46
N ARG A 73 -4.98 -12.91 6.77
CA ARG A 73 -3.74 -12.83 7.57
C ARG A 73 -2.76 -13.98 7.40
N SER A 74 -3.28 -15.17 7.14
CA SER A 74 -2.50 -16.39 6.91
C SER A 74 -1.72 -16.40 5.58
N MET A 75 -2.04 -15.51 4.63
CA MET A 75 -1.29 -15.34 3.37
C MET A 75 -0.25 -14.23 3.45
N ASN A 76 -0.36 -13.30 4.41
CA ASN A 76 0.50 -12.12 4.50
C ASN A 76 1.43 -12.13 5.73
N GLU A 77 1.76 -13.32 6.23
CA GLU A 77 2.67 -13.48 7.38
C GLU A 77 4.02 -12.81 7.15
N VAL A 78 4.52 -12.78 5.90
CA VAL A 78 5.78 -12.13 5.57
C VAL A 78 5.70 -10.61 5.73
N ALA A 79 4.66 -9.94 5.21
CA ALA A 79 4.55 -8.49 5.41
C ALA A 79 4.24 -8.14 6.86
N HIS A 80 3.43 -8.95 7.55
CA HIS A 80 3.19 -8.78 8.99
C HIS A 80 4.48 -8.94 9.80
N LEU A 81 5.32 -9.92 9.47
CA LEU A 81 6.63 -10.13 10.09
C LEU A 81 7.59 -8.97 9.79
N LEU A 82 7.62 -8.46 8.56
CA LEU A 82 8.44 -7.32 8.17
C LEU A 82 8.02 -6.05 8.93
N ALA A 83 6.72 -5.76 8.98
CA ALA A 83 6.19 -4.62 9.75
C ALA A 83 6.50 -4.76 11.25
N THR A 84 6.35 -5.96 11.80
CA THR A 84 6.64 -6.23 13.21
C THR A 84 8.14 -6.14 13.52
N LYS A 85 9.01 -6.59 12.62
CA LYS A 85 10.47 -6.46 12.76
C LYS A 85 10.91 -5.00 12.66
N GLY A 86 10.39 -4.23 11.70
CA GLY A 86 10.66 -2.78 11.61
C GLY A 86 10.26 -2.03 12.87
N LEU A 87 9.12 -2.39 13.48
CA LEU A 87 8.67 -1.83 14.75
C LEU A 87 9.60 -2.16 15.93
N LYS A 88 10.14 -3.39 15.97
CA LYS A 88 11.04 -3.86 17.05
C LYS A 88 12.46 -3.31 16.95
N ASN A 89 12.93 -2.99 15.75
CA ASN A 89 14.28 -2.48 15.52
C ASN A 89 14.43 -0.97 15.76
N GLY A 90 13.36 -0.27 16.16
CA GLY A 90 13.41 1.18 16.40
C GLY A 90 13.66 1.99 15.12
N GLU A 91 13.48 1.38 13.95
CA GLU A 91 13.60 2.03 12.64
C GLU A 91 12.34 2.88 12.38
N GLN A 92 12.11 3.89 13.21
CA GLN A 92 11.17 4.99 12.91
C GLN A 92 11.70 5.91 11.79
N ARG A 93 12.53 5.39 10.87
CA ARG A 93 13.21 6.20 9.86
C ARG A 93 12.41 6.36 8.56
N PHE A 94 11.09 6.22 8.65
CA PHE A 94 10.16 6.68 7.60
C PHE A 94 9.24 7.81 8.08
N MET A 95 9.50 8.40 9.25
CA MET A 95 8.98 9.73 9.59
C MET A 95 10.11 10.75 9.53
N ARG A 96 10.29 11.36 8.37
CA ARG A 96 10.87 12.70 8.32
C ARG A 96 10.28 13.52 7.17
N ASN A 97 9.44 14.46 7.60
CA ASN A 97 9.15 15.76 7.02
C ASN A 97 8.34 15.81 5.72
N GLY A 98 7.07 16.17 5.94
CA GLY A 98 6.23 17.00 5.10
C GLY A 98 5.12 17.56 5.97
#